data_AF-A0ABD3NCJ2-F1
#
_entry.id   AF-A0ABD3NCJ2-F1
#
_cell.length_a   1.000
_cell.length_b   1.000
_cell.length_c   1.000
_cell.angle_alpha   90.00
_cell.angle_beta   90.00
_cell.angle_gamma   90.00
#
_symmetry.space_group_name_H-M   'P 1'
#
loop_
_entity.id
_entity.type
_entity.pdbx_description
1 polymer ?
#
loop_
_entity_poly.entity_id
_entity_poly.type
_entity_poly.pdbx_seq_one_letter_code
_entity_poly.pdbx_strand_id
1 'polypeptide(L)'
;MSSFPIGSSVLLQNLKSEQYNDKHGIVRSRLDPMSGRQEVYIFDLEKSMSIKPINIKYEPREIESLSISEMKGLLLSSSKTESELNELSKDDLQKMVADVAIDPEEIAALVAKSNEPSLSPLITTAALWWLRGGGSNRRLLSVDGSLDC
;
A
#
# COMPACT_ATOMS: atom_id res chain seq x y z
N MET A 1 18.22 -12.27 4.69
CA MET A 1 18.21 -11.08 3.81
C MET A 1 17.04 -10.21 4.24
N SER A 2 17.24 -8.91 4.43
CA SER A 2 16.14 -7.99 4.70
C SER A 2 15.23 -7.94 3.47
N SER A 3 13.92 -7.99 3.70
CA SER A 3 12.90 -7.84 2.67
C SER A 3 11.87 -6.83 3.15
N PHE A 4 11.38 -6.01 2.24
CA PHE A 4 10.35 -5.01 2.54
C PHE A 4 8.97 -5.59 2.22
N PRO A 5 7.94 -5.39 3.05
CA PRO A 5 6.59 -5.87 2.77
C PRO A 5 5.97 -5.13 1.57
N ILE A 6 5.01 -5.77 0.89
CA ILE A 6 4.30 -5.14 -0.24
C ILE A 6 3.49 -3.95 0.28
N GLY A 7 3.54 -2.84 -0.46
CA GLY A 7 2.88 -1.58 -0.08
C GLY A 7 3.76 -0.66 0.77
N SER A 8 4.96 -1.08 1.16
CA SER A 8 5.90 -0.21 1.89
C SER A 8 6.32 1.00 1.07
N SER A 9 6.26 2.19 1.67
CA SER A 9 6.92 3.38 1.13
C SER A 9 8.41 3.32 1.41
N VAL A 10 9.22 3.51 0.37
CA VAL A 10 10.67 3.35 0.44
C VAL A 10 11.40 4.43 -0.34
N LEU A 11 12.61 4.72 0.11
CA LEU A 11 13.60 5.56 -0.55
C LEU A 11 14.68 4.71 -1.19
N LEU A 12 15.08 5.11 -2.39
CA LEU A 12 16.15 4.46 -3.14
C LEU A 12 17.51 5.05 -2.79
N GLN A 13 18.50 4.19 -2.57
CA GLN A 13 19.85 4.63 -2.20
C GLN A 13 20.94 3.71 -2.77
N ASN A 14 22.16 4.24 -2.87
CA ASN A 14 23.35 3.51 -3.28
C ASN A 14 23.22 2.85 -4.68
N LEU A 15 22.36 3.38 -5.55
CA LEU A 15 22.24 2.91 -6.93
C LEU A 15 23.39 3.48 -7.77
N LYS A 16 23.88 2.67 -8.71
CA LYS A 16 24.90 3.11 -9.69
C LYS A 16 24.43 4.26 -10.56
N SER A 17 23.12 4.35 -10.75
CA SER A 17 22.47 5.39 -11.53
C SER A 17 21.93 6.44 -10.55
N GLU A 18 22.70 7.50 -10.35
CA GLU A 18 22.44 8.52 -9.32
C GLU A 18 21.09 9.23 -9.48
N GLN A 19 20.57 9.31 -10.70
CA GLN A 19 19.24 9.87 -11.01
C GLN A 19 18.08 9.20 -10.27
N TYR A 20 18.29 7.98 -9.74
CA TYR A 20 17.30 7.24 -8.97
C TYR A 20 17.54 7.31 -7.46
N ASN A 21 18.68 7.82 -6.98
CA ASN A 21 18.90 7.98 -5.55
C ASN A 21 17.95 9.06 -5.02
N ASP A 22 17.54 8.89 -3.77
CA ASP A 22 16.59 9.77 -3.06
C ASP A 22 15.19 9.83 -3.69
N LYS A 23 14.89 8.92 -4.62
CA LYS A 23 13.56 8.78 -5.21
C LYS A 23 12.65 7.94 -4.34
N HIS A 24 11.39 8.39 -4.24
CA HIS A 24 10.34 7.71 -3.51
C HIS A 24 9.68 6.62 -4.36
N GLY A 25 9.38 5.50 -3.73
CA GLY A 25 8.65 4.43 -4.38
C GLY A 25 7.87 3.54 -3.43
N ILE A 26 7.05 2.66 -4.01
CA ILE A 26 6.30 1.63 -3.29
C ILE A 26 6.73 0.25 -3.75
N VAL A 27 6.95 -0.64 -2.79
CA VAL A 27 7.22 -2.06 -3.04
C VAL A 27 5.97 -2.74 -3.58
N ARG A 28 6.05 -3.29 -4.80
CA ARG A 28 4.94 -4.00 -5.46
C ARG A 28 5.02 -5.52 -5.35
N SER A 29 6.23 -6.07 -5.20
CA SER A 29 6.42 -7.52 -5.18
C SER A 29 7.23 -8.00 -3.97
N ARG A 30 7.02 -9.28 -3.64
CA ARG A 30 7.85 -9.99 -2.66
C ARG A 30 9.27 -10.18 -3.21
N LEU A 31 10.20 -10.47 -2.31
CA LEU A 31 11.57 -10.81 -2.68
C LEU A 31 11.57 -12.03 -3.62
N ASP A 32 12.07 -11.83 -4.84
CA ASP A 32 12.25 -12.92 -5.79
C ASP A 32 13.42 -13.81 -5.31
N PRO A 33 13.18 -15.11 -5.03
CA PRO A 33 14.22 -16.02 -4.56
C PRO A 33 15.32 -16.27 -5.59
N MET A 34 15.06 -16.07 -6.89
CA MET A 34 16.05 -16.31 -7.95
C MET A 34 16.97 -15.12 -8.16
N SER A 35 16.42 -13.91 -8.29
CA SER A 35 17.21 -12.70 -8.52
C SER A 35 17.67 -11.99 -7.25
N GLY A 36 17.04 -12.26 -6.10
CA GLY A 36 17.27 -11.56 -4.84
C GLY A 36 16.85 -10.08 -4.89
N ARG A 37 15.89 -9.74 -5.74
CA ARG A 37 15.41 -8.36 -5.97
C ARG A 37 13.93 -8.22 -5.66
N GLN A 38 13.51 -7.00 -5.39
CA GLN A 38 12.11 -6.62 -5.22
C GLN A 38 11.72 -5.60 -6.29
N GLU A 39 10.48 -5.68 -6.77
CA GLU A 39 9.93 -4.69 -7.69
C GLU A 39 9.43 -3.48 -6.89
N VAL A 40 9.98 -2.30 -7.21
CA VAL A 40 9.60 -1.02 -6.62
C VAL A 40 9.07 -0.12 -7.73
N TYR A 41 7.89 0.44 -7.51
CA TYR A 41 7.31 1.47 -8.36
C TYR A 41 7.76 2.84 -7.90
N ILE A 42 8.47 3.56 -8.77
CA ILE A 42 9.00 4.90 -8.49
C ILE A 42 7.97 5.92 -8.98
N PHE A 43 7.50 6.80 -8.08
CA PHE A 43 6.45 7.77 -8.42
C PHE A 43 6.91 8.82 -9.42
N ASP A 44 8.08 9.40 -9.19
CA ASP A 44 8.64 10.46 -10.02
C ASP A 44 8.82 10.07 -11.50
N LEU A 45 8.97 8.78 -11.77
CA LEU A 45 9.25 8.24 -13.10
C LEU A 45 8.11 7.37 -13.63
N GLU A 46 7.05 7.20 -12.84
CA GLU A 46 5.90 6.34 -13.13
C GLU A 46 6.28 4.94 -13.62
N LYS A 47 7.36 4.38 -13.06
CA LYS A 47 7.99 3.15 -13.56
C LYS A 47 8.34 2.18 -12.46
N SER A 48 8.11 0.89 -12.73
CA SER A 48 8.59 -0.22 -11.91
C SER A 48 10.03 -0.61 -12.23
N MET A 49 10.82 -0.91 -11.19
CA MET A 49 12.19 -1.40 -11.31
C MET A 49 12.50 -2.50 -10.31
N SER A 50 13.30 -3.49 -10.72
CA SER A 50 13.78 -4.58 -9.85
C SER A 50 15.07 -4.18 -9.11
N ILE A 51 14.95 -3.89 -7.82
CA ILE A 51 16.00 -3.31 -6.99
C ILE A 51 16.38 -4.27 -5.87
N LYS A 52 17.66 -4.29 -5.50
CA LYS A 52 18.12 -5.11 -4.37
C LYS A 52 17.67 -4.49 -3.05
N PRO A 53 17.26 -5.26 -2.04
CA PRO A 53 16.86 -4.72 -0.74
C PRO A 53 17.90 -3.82 -0.07
N ILE A 54 19.20 -4.07 -0.29
CA ILE A 54 20.30 -3.22 0.24
C ILE A 54 20.30 -1.79 -0.34
N ASN A 55 19.67 -1.60 -1.50
CA ASN A 55 19.56 -0.32 -2.18
C ASN A 55 18.24 0.41 -1.86
N ILE A 56 17.51 -0.07 -0.86
CA ILE A 56 16.20 0.42 -0.47
C ILE A 56 16.25 0.72 1.02
N LYS A 57 15.61 1.81 1.43
CA LYS A 57 15.47 2.22 2.83
C LYS A 57 14.02 2.58 3.10
N TYR A 58 13.56 2.42 4.35
CA TYR A 58 12.26 2.99 4.71
C TYR A 58 12.33 4.52 4.61
N GLU A 59 11.26 5.09 4.10
CA GLU A 59 11.07 6.54 4.16
C GLU A 59 10.87 6.93 5.64
N PRO A 60 11.71 7.82 6.19
CA PRO A 60 11.57 8.23 7.58
C PRO A 60 10.22 8.93 7.78
N ARG A 61 9.47 8.49 8.79
CA ARG A 61 8.17 9.09 9.13
C ARG A 61 8.17 9.56 10.57
N GLU A 62 7.69 10.78 10.76
CA GLU A 62 7.49 11.35 12.09
C GLU A 62 6.22 10.78 12.73
N ILE A 63 6.23 10.63 14.05
CA ILE A 63 5.06 10.14 14.83
C ILE A 63 3.83 11.03 14.60
N GLU A 64 4.05 12.34 14.40
CA GLU A 64 2.99 13.32 14.16
C GLU A 64 2.27 13.12 12.83
N SER A 65 2.94 12.54 11.83
CA SER A 65 2.38 12.26 10.51
C SER A 65 1.42 11.07 10.51
N LEU A 66 1.45 10.24 11.56
CA LEU A 66 0.63 9.04 11.67
C LEU A 66 -0.83 9.36 11.95
N SER A 67 -1.72 8.67 11.26
CA SER A 67 -3.15 8.70 11.56
C SER A 67 -3.46 7.91 12.84
N ILE A 68 -4.61 8.23 13.47
CA ILE A 68 -5.09 7.51 14.66
C ILE A 68 -5.24 6.00 14.37
N SER A 69 -5.70 5.65 13.17
CA SER A 69 -5.87 4.26 12.74
C SER A 69 -4.53 3.53 12.65
N GLU A 70 -3.50 4.16 12.10
CA GLU A 70 -2.15 3.58 12.02
C GLU A 70 -1.54 3.43 13.42
N MET A 71 -1.62 4.46 14.26
CA MET A 71 -1.14 4.40 15.65
C MET A 71 -1.78 3.25 16.43
N LYS A 72 -3.10 3.04 16.29
CA LYS A 72 -3.80 1.90 16.89
C LYS A 72 -3.29 0.57 16.32
N GLY A 73 -3.14 0.46 15.00
CA GLY A 73 -2.61 -0.74 14.35
C GLY A 73 -1.22 -1.15 14.85
N LEU A 74 -0.34 -0.17 15.08
CA LEU A 74 0.99 -0.38 15.66
C LEU A 74 0.92 -0.94 17.08
N LEU A 75 0.06 -0.36 17.92
CA LEU A 75 -0.10 -0.75 19.31
C LEU A 75 -0.79 -2.11 19.47
N LEU A 76 -1.74 -2.46 18.58
CA LEU A 76 -2.34 -3.79 18.51
C LEU A 76 -1.31 -4.87 18.19
N SER A 77 -0.41 -4.56 17.26
CA SER A 77 0.70 -5.46 16.88
C SER A 77 1.67 -5.71 18.04
N SER A 78 1.68 -4.83 19.05
CA SER A 78 2.63 -4.80 20.16
C SER A 78 2.03 -5.27 21.50
N SER A 79 0.90 -5.99 21.46
CA SER A 79 0.22 -6.64 22.62
C SER A 79 -0.85 -5.83 23.39
N LYS A 80 -1.40 -4.74 22.83
CA LYS A 80 -2.55 -4.05 23.44
C LYS A 80 -3.88 -4.53 22.86
N THR A 81 -4.96 -4.38 23.62
CA THR A 81 -6.32 -4.75 23.17
C THR A 81 -7.03 -3.56 22.52
N GLU A 82 -7.89 -3.81 21.53
CA GLU A 82 -8.67 -2.76 20.84
C GLU A 82 -9.53 -1.92 21.81
N SER A 83 -10.01 -2.55 22.88
CA SER A 83 -10.83 -1.91 23.91
C SER A 83 -10.08 -0.80 24.65
N GLU A 84 -8.82 -1.04 25.02
CA GLU A 84 -7.98 -0.04 25.68
C GLU A 84 -7.63 1.12 24.74
N LEU A 85 -7.42 0.83 23.46
CA LEU A 85 -7.02 1.83 22.46
C LEU A 85 -8.15 2.77 22.02
N ASN A 86 -9.41 2.35 22.18
CA ASN A 86 -10.56 3.18 21.80
C ASN A 86 -10.89 4.28 22.82
N GLU A 87 -10.44 4.12 24.07
CA GLU A 87 -10.69 5.10 25.14
C GLU A 87 -9.60 6.18 25.23
N LEU A 88 -8.48 6.01 24.51
CA LEU A 88 -7.31 6.88 24.60
C LEU A 88 -7.38 8.07 23.64
N SER A 89 -6.89 9.22 24.11
CA SER A 89 -6.77 10.43 23.31
C SER A 89 -5.63 10.33 22.29
N LYS A 90 -5.62 11.20 21.28
CA LYS A 90 -4.56 11.24 20.26
C LYS A 90 -3.18 11.41 20.90
N ASP A 91 -3.06 12.30 21.90
CA ASP A 91 -1.80 12.57 22.60
C ASP A 91 -1.30 11.35 23.39
N ASP A 92 -2.22 10.61 24.03
CA ASP A 92 -1.87 9.38 24.74
C ASP A 92 -1.37 8.29 23.80
N LEU A 93 -2.02 8.14 22.63
CA LEU A 93 -1.59 7.22 21.58
C LEU A 93 -0.20 7.57 21.07
N GLN A 94 0.08 8.85 20.82
CA GLN A 94 1.41 9.31 20.39
C GLN A 94 2.49 8.97 21.42
N LYS A 95 2.21 9.22 22.71
CA LYS A 95 3.14 8.88 23.79
C LYS A 95 3.44 7.39 23.84
N MET A 96 2.43 6.55 23.67
CA MET A 96 2.60 5.09 23.65
C MET A 96 3.34 4.59 22.41
N VAL A 97 3.17 5.23 21.26
CA VAL A 97 3.94 4.90 20.05
C VAL A 97 5.39 5.31 20.22
N ALA A 98 5.66 6.47 20.85
CA ALA A 98 7.01 6.92 21.17
C ALA A 98 7.75 5.98 22.13
N ASP A 99 7.03 5.30 23.04
CA ASP A 99 7.62 4.28 23.93
C ASP A 99 8.02 2.99 23.17
N VAL A 100 7.40 2.71 22.02
CA VAL A 100 7.59 1.47 21.24
C VAL A 100 8.60 1.64 20.10
N ALA A 101 8.61 2.81 19.45
CA ALA A 101 9.46 3.08 18.31
C ALA A 101 10.24 4.38 18.54
N ILE A 102 11.56 4.26 18.65
CA ILE A 102 12.46 5.37 18.95
C ILE A 102 12.85 6.09 17.66
N ASP A 103 12.99 5.33 16.56
CA ASP A 103 13.48 5.85 15.28
C ASP A 103 12.37 6.01 14.22
N PRO A 104 12.40 7.09 13.42
CA PRO A 104 11.42 7.34 12.36
C PRO A 104 11.40 6.27 11.27
N GLU A 105 12.49 5.52 11.13
CA GLU A 105 12.59 4.37 10.21
C GLU A 105 11.92 3.12 10.76
N GLU A 106 12.00 2.89 12.07
CA GLU A 106 11.32 1.77 12.73
C GLU A 106 9.82 1.96 12.68
N ILE A 107 9.35 3.21 12.87
CA ILE A 107 7.95 3.57 12.69
C ILE A 107 7.47 3.19 11.30
N ALA A 108 8.19 3.61 10.25
CA ALA A 108 7.83 3.28 8.88
C ALA A 108 7.83 1.77 8.61
N ALA A 109 8.78 1.03 9.18
CA ALA A 109 8.85 -0.43 9.09
C ALA A 109 7.65 -1.11 9.75
N LEU A 110 7.26 -0.67 10.95
CA LEU A 110 6.12 -1.21 11.67
C LEU A 110 4.81 -0.88 10.96
N VAL A 111 4.65 0.35 10.47
CA VAL A 111 3.45 0.76 9.70
C VAL A 111 3.34 -0.10 8.45
N ALA A 112 4.44 -0.31 7.74
CA ALA A 112 4.46 -1.14 6.55
C ALA A 112 4.10 -2.60 6.84
N LYS A 113 4.54 -3.14 7.98
CA LYS A 113 4.18 -4.49 8.44
C LYS A 113 2.71 -4.60 8.81
N SER A 114 2.14 -3.60 9.47
CA SER A 114 0.70 -3.57 9.82
C SER A 114 -0.19 -3.40 8.59
N ASN A 115 0.29 -2.71 7.56
CA ASN A 115 -0.42 -2.47 6.30
C ASN A 115 -0.18 -3.55 5.24
N GLU A 116 0.66 -4.56 5.51
CA GLU A 116 0.88 -5.64 4.54
C GLU A 116 -0.47 -6.31 4.26
N PRO A 117 -0.90 -6.39 2.99
CA PRO A 117 -2.14 -7.09 2.66
C PRO A 117 -1.94 -8.56 3.02
N SER A 118 -2.47 -8.98 4.17
CA SER A 118 -2.55 -10.38 4.51
C SER A 118 -3.35 -11.05 3.41
N LEU A 119 -2.70 -11.96 2.68
CA LEU A 119 -3.35 -12.82 1.71
C LEU A 119 -4.30 -13.73 2.48
N SER A 120 -5.49 -13.21 2.84
CA SER A 120 -6.65 -14.05 2.94
C SER A 120 -6.90 -14.61 1.54
N PRO A 121 -6.94 -15.95 1.37
CA PRO A 121 -7.17 -16.52 0.06
C PRO A 121 -8.58 -16.13 -0.41
N LEU A 122 -8.64 -15.38 -1.51
CA LEU A 122 -9.79 -15.27 -2.41
C LEU A 122 -11.13 -14.84 -1.79
N ILE A 123 -11.35 -13.53 -1.69
CA ILE A 123 -12.65 -12.99 -2.11
C ILE A 123 -12.37 -11.86 -3.12
N THR A 124 -12.29 -12.27 -4.39
CA THR A 124 -12.23 -11.38 -5.55
C THR A 124 -13.55 -10.61 -5.69
N THR A 125 -13.76 -9.57 -4.87
CA THR A 125 -14.80 -8.55 -5.11
C THR A 125 -14.34 -7.53 -6.16
N ALA A 126 -13.81 -8.02 -7.28
CA ALA A 126 -13.57 -7.22 -8.49
C ALA A 126 -14.41 -7.73 -9.68
N ALA A 127 -15.34 -8.67 -9.45
CA ALA A 127 -16.18 -9.30 -10.48
C ALA A 127 -17.68 -8.95 -10.36
N LEU A 128 -18.05 -7.79 -9.79
CA LEU A 128 -19.47 -7.37 -9.69
C LEU A 128 -19.78 -5.95 -10.19
N TRP A 129 -18.83 -5.27 -10.84
CA TRP A 129 -19.01 -3.90 -11.35
C TRP A 129 -19.23 -3.82 -12.87
N TRP A 130 -19.49 -4.95 -13.55
CA TRP A 130 -19.81 -5.01 -15.00
C TRP A 130 -21.21 -5.56 -15.33
N LEU A 131 -22.15 -5.57 -14.37
CA LEU A 131 -23.51 -6.09 -14.58
C LEU A 131 -24.63 -5.18 -14.03
N ARG A 132 -24.39 -3.87 -14.01
CA ARG A 132 -25.47 -2.90 -13.75
C ARG A 132 -25.21 -1.57 -14.46
N GLY A 133 -25.55 -1.51 -15.74
CA GLY A 133 -25.53 -0.26 -16.50
C GLY A 133 -25.94 -0.46 -17.95
N GLY A 134 -27.25 -0.49 -18.22
CA GLY A 134 -27.75 -0.54 -19.59
C GLY A 134 -29.27 -0.51 -19.74
N GLY A 135 -29.97 0.12 -18.79
CA GLY A 135 -31.40 0.40 -18.93
C GLY A 135 -31.59 1.89 -19.12
N SER A 136 -31.77 2.34 -20.37
CA SER A 136 -32.56 3.53 -20.66
C SER A 136 -32.90 3.69 -22.15
N ASN A 137 -34.21 3.74 -22.37
CA ASN A 137 -34.93 4.46 -23.42
C ASN A 137 -34.95 3.95 -24.87
N ARG A 138 -36.07 3.26 -25.14
CA ARG A 138 -36.96 3.48 -26.30
C ARG A 138 -36.71 4.81 -27.01
N ARG A 139 -36.34 4.73 -28.29
CA ARG A 139 -36.79 5.68 -29.31
C ARG A 139 -37.26 4.91 -30.53
N LEU A 140 -38.49 5.24 -30.90
CA LEU A 140 -39.21 4.88 -32.12
C LEU A 140 -38.40 5.26 -33.36
N LEU A 141 -38.28 4.33 -34.30
CA LEU A 141 -38.27 4.63 -35.73
C LEU A 141 -39.10 3.56 -36.44
N SER A 142 -40.27 3.99 -36.92
CA SER A 142 -40.99 3.37 -38.02
C SER A 142 -40.13 3.39 -39.29
N VAL A 143 -40.44 2.48 -40.23
CA VAL A 143 -40.44 2.59 -41.71
C VAL A 143 -40.26 1.15 -42.22
N ASP A 144 -41.32 0.47 -42.68
CA ASP A 144 -41.94 0.49 -44.03
C ASP A 144 -41.32 -0.54 -44.99
N GLY A 145 -42.18 -1.18 -45.81
CA GLY A 145 -41.82 -1.95 -47.01
C GLY A 145 -41.48 -3.44 -46.78
N SER A 146 -42.28 -4.44 -47.16
CA SER A 146 -42.84 -4.79 -48.49
C SER A 146 -41.96 -5.79 -49.29
N LEU A 147 -42.57 -6.97 -49.52
CA LEU A 147 -42.60 -7.81 -50.74
C LEU A 147 -41.40 -8.69 -51.19
N ASP A 148 -41.80 -9.93 -51.52
CA ASP A 148 -41.30 -10.89 -52.53
C ASP A 148 -39.87 -11.46 -52.36
N CYS A 149 -39.60 -12.78 -52.53
CA CYS A 149 -40.20 -13.83 -53.36
C CYS A 149 -40.25 -15.19 -52.65
#